data_AF-A0A7J3NNF3-F1
#
_entry.id   AF-A0A7J3NNF3-F1
#
_cell.length_a   1.000
_cell.length_b   1.000
_cell.length_c   1.000
_cell.angle_alpha   90.00
_cell.angle_beta   90.00
_cell.angle_gamma   90.00
#
_symmetry.space_group_name_H-M   'P 1'
#
loop_
_entity.id
_entity.type
_entity.pdbx_description
1 polymer ?
#
loop_
_entity_poly.entity_id
_entity_poly.type
_entity_poly.pdbx_seq_one_letter_code
_entity_poly.pdbx_strand_id
1 'polypeptide(L)'
;MKLAGEIVIIVASLGFEEKFLLRTIMRRGLREDDKIVVFMPEGGDARGETAFQNVKEIIQKITDGKVEISKHQVDIRNFYAAASSIRRLLKQLSFEGKLVINLSGGQRLLIFEILAAALSLGLRDAEIEIETEDSSIVVTTPIRVLYPIELDHLDQQILRMVAERGTIRLKDLEGLGVPKATLWRKLNKLTQQGLLEKSNDKYLISDMGRTRI
;
A
#
# COMPACT_ATOMS: atom_id res chain seq x y z
N MET A 1 -9.28 -7.85 9.05
CA MET A 1 -10.68 -7.70 9.48
C MET A 1 -11.09 -6.25 9.22
N LYS A 2 -12.08 -5.99 8.36
CA LYS A 2 -12.55 -4.61 8.06
C LYS A 2 -13.16 -4.01 9.34
N LEU A 3 -12.75 -2.81 9.73
CA LEU A 3 -13.41 -2.07 10.82
C LEU A 3 -14.82 -1.66 10.35
N ALA A 4 -15.79 -1.67 11.26
CA ALA A 4 -17.14 -1.23 10.96
C ALA A 4 -17.12 0.26 10.54
N GLY A 5 -17.68 0.59 9.36
CA GLY A 5 -17.82 1.96 8.86
C GLY A 5 -16.73 2.51 7.92
N GLU A 6 -15.59 1.84 7.73
CA GLU A 6 -14.52 2.35 6.85
C GLU A 6 -14.77 1.99 5.37
N ILE A 7 -15.12 2.94 4.50
CA ILE A 7 -15.24 2.68 3.06
C ILE A 7 -13.90 2.19 2.50
N VAL A 8 -13.89 1.06 1.80
CA VAL A 8 -12.69 0.53 1.12
C VAL A 8 -12.84 0.69 -0.38
N ILE A 9 -11.81 1.25 -1.00
CA ILE A 9 -11.74 1.45 -2.43
C ILE A 9 -10.62 0.58 -2.98
N ILE A 10 -10.99 -0.42 -3.77
CA ILE A 10 -10.03 -1.28 -4.45
C ILE A 10 -9.66 -0.61 -5.77
N VAL A 11 -8.40 -0.22 -5.90
CA VAL A 11 -7.83 0.29 -7.14
C VAL A 11 -6.98 -0.84 -7.74
N ALA A 12 -7.20 -1.19 -9.00
CA ALA A 12 -6.46 -2.29 -9.62
C ALA A 12 -5.98 -1.91 -11.02
N SER A 13 -4.78 -2.34 -11.39
CA SER A 13 -4.44 -2.52 -12.80
C SER A 13 -4.96 -3.88 -13.27
N LEU A 14 -5.55 -3.92 -14.47
CA LEU A 14 -6.09 -5.15 -15.04
C LEU A 14 -5.41 -5.49 -16.38
N GLY A 15 -5.08 -6.78 -16.52
CA GLY A 15 -4.52 -7.37 -17.74
C GLY A 15 -5.54 -8.28 -18.40
N PHE A 16 -5.09 -9.41 -18.93
CA PHE A 16 -5.94 -10.40 -19.59
C PHE A 16 -6.55 -11.42 -18.63
N GLU A 17 -6.20 -11.34 -17.35
CA GLU A 17 -6.68 -12.26 -16.32
C GLU A 17 -7.30 -11.48 -15.16
N GLU A 18 -8.54 -11.84 -14.83
CA GLU A 18 -9.35 -11.27 -13.76
C GLU A 18 -9.00 -11.81 -12.37
N LYS A 19 -8.31 -12.96 -12.32
CA LYS A 19 -8.15 -13.77 -11.10
C LYS A 19 -7.58 -12.98 -9.92
N PHE A 20 -6.62 -12.09 -10.17
CA PHE A 20 -5.97 -11.32 -9.11
C PHE A 20 -6.92 -10.30 -8.47
N LEU A 21 -7.71 -9.59 -9.29
CA LEU A 21 -8.70 -8.65 -8.80
C LEU A 21 -9.82 -9.39 -8.06
N LEU A 22 -10.35 -10.48 -8.62
CA LEU A 22 -11.37 -11.29 -7.96
C LEU A 22 -10.89 -11.84 -6.61
N ARG A 23 -9.67 -12.36 -6.53
CA ARG A 23 -9.09 -12.87 -5.28
C ARG A 23 -8.90 -11.76 -4.24
N THR A 24 -8.47 -10.58 -4.66
CA THR A 24 -8.40 -9.39 -3.79
C THR A 24 -9.77 -9.09 -3.19
N ILE A 25 -10.78 -9.03 -4.05
CA ILE A 25 -12.17 -8.77 -3.65
C ILE A 25 -12.66 -9.85 -2.66
N MET A 26 -12.43 -11.13 -2.95
CA MET A 26 -12.81 -12.23 -2.06
C MET A 26 -12.10 -12.17 -0.70
N ARG A 27 -10.79 -11.89 -0.66
CA ARG A 27 -10.02 -11.76 0.59
C ARG A 27 -10.51 -10.61 1.46
N ARG A 28 -10.90 -9.49 0.83
CA ARG A 28 -11.30 -8.26 1.52
C ARG A 28 -12.78 -8.24 1.88
N GLY A 29 -13.60 -9.00 1.15
CA GLY A 29 -15.05 -8.86 1.11
C GLY A 29 -15.47 -7.53 0.47
N LEU A 30 -16.75 -7.38 0.18
CA LEU A 30 -17.36 -6.13 -0.27
C LEU A 30 -18.51 -5.72 0.63
N ARG A 31 -18.68 -4.41 0.80
CA ARG A 31 -19.84 -3.76 1.41
C ARG A 31 -20.47 -2.82 0.39
N GLU A 32 -21.74 -2.46 0.59
CA GLU A 32 -22.51 -1.64 -0.35
C GLU A 32 -21.83 -0.31 -0.69
N ASP A 33 -21.14 0.31 0.27
CA ASP A 33 -20.44 1.60 0.07
C ASP A 33 -19.00 1.46 -0.47
N ASP A 34 -18.48 0.23 -0.62
CA ASP A 34 -17.15 0.01 -1.19
C ASP A 34 -17.14 0.31 -2.69
N LYS A 35 -15.97 0.63 -3.24
CA LYS A 35 -15.80 0.94 -4.67
C LYS A 35 -14.68 0.14 -5.30
N ILE A 36 -14.79 -0.13 -6.60
CA ILE A 36 -13.76 -0.79 -7.40
C ILE A 36 -13.43 0.09 -8.60
N VAL A 37 -12.17 0.47 -8.73
CA VAL A 37 -11.65 1.31 -9.81
C VAL A 37 -10.58 0.53 -10.55
N VAL A 38 -10.84 0.25 -11.83
CA VAL A 38 -9.95 -0.55 -12.68
C VAL A 38 -9.26 0.32 -13.70
N PHE A 39 -7.94 0.35 -13.68
CA PHE A 39 -7.10 0.98 -14.69
C PHE A 39 -6.69 0.00 -15.78
N MET A 40 -6.79 0.42 -17.04
CA MET A 40 -6.41 -0.35 -18.21
C MET A 40 -5.72 0.55 -19.25
N PRO A 41 -4.83 0.03 -20.11
CA PRO A 41 -4.28 0.82 -21.21
C PRO A 41 -5.35 1.22 -22.24
N GLU A 42 -5.25 2.43 -22.79
CA GLU A 42 -5.96 2.84 -24.01
C GLU A 42 -5.54 1.97 -25.20
N GLY A 43 -6.49 1.66 -26.08
CA GLY A 43 -6.23 0.78 -27.23
C GLY A 43 -5.83 -0.65 -26.83
N GLY A 44 -6.19 -1.08 -25.61
CA GLY A 44 -5.87 -2.40 -25.10
C GLY A 44 -6.48 -3.55 -25.91
N ASP A 45 -5.94 -4.74 -25.69
CA ASP A 45 -6.39 -6.00 -26.30
C ASP A 45 -7.81 -6.37 -25.84
N ALA A 46 -8.61 -6.97 -26.73
CA ALA A 46 -9.97 -7.43 -26.45
C ALA A 46 -10.05 -8.37 -25.24
N ARG A 47 -8.99 -9.15 -24.98
CA ARG A 47 -8.90 -10.02 -23.79
C ARG A 47 -8.95 -9.25 -22.48
N GLY A 48 -8.36 -8.04 -22.44
CA GLY A 48 -8.46 -7.18 -21.27
C GLY A 48 -9.89 -6.71 -21.04
N GLU A 49 -10.59 -6.35 -22.11
CA GLU A 49 -12.01 -5.95 -22.00
C GLU A 49 -12.87 -7.10 -21.51
N THR A 50 -12.66 -8.31 -22.05
CA THR A 50 -13.34 -9.52 -21.57
C THR A 50 -13.09 -9.75 -20.09
N ALA A 51 -11.83 -9.64 -19.63
CA ALA A 51 -11.50 -9.78 -18.21
C ALA A 51 -12.23 -8.74 -17.34
N PHE A 52 -12.32 -7.48 -17.79
CA PHE A 52 -13.06 -6.44 -17.06
C PHE A 52 -14.56 -6.75 -17.00
N GLN A 53 -15.18 -7.14 -18.11
CA GLN A 53 -16.60 -7.48 -18.13
C GLN A 53 -16.91 -8.69 -17.24
N ASN A 54 -16.06 -9.72 -17.25
CA ASN A 54 -16.19 -10.87 -16.36
C ASN A 54 -16.19 -10.43 -14.88
N VAL A 55 -15.22 -9.60 -14.47
CA VAL A 55 -15.19 -9.05 -13.10
C VAL A 55 -16.48 -8.29 -12.81
N LYS A 56 -16.86 -7.36 -13.70
CA LYS A 56 -18.04 -6.51 -13.52
C LYS A 56 -19.31 -7.32 -13.34
N GLU A 57 -19.55 -8.32 -14.19
CA GLU A 57 -20.71 -9.19 -14.09
C GLU A 57 -20.75 -9.97 -12.76
N ILE A 58 -19.60 -10.50 -12.32
CA ILE A 58 -19.50 -11.22 -11.05
C ILE A 58 -19.82 -10.27 -9.89
N ILE A 59 -19.22 -9.08 -9.86
CA ILE A 59 -19.46 -8.10 -8.79
C ILE A 59 -20.92 -7.66 -8.76
N GLN A 60 -21.50 -7.37 -9.91
CA GLN A 60 -22.91 -6.98 -9.99
C GLN A 60 -23.83 -8.09 -9.47
N LYS A 61 -23.54 -9.36 -9.79
CA LYS A 61 -24.32 -10.51 -9.30
C LYS A 61 -24.20 -10.72 -7.79
N ILE A 62 -22.98 -10.67 -7.23
CA ILE A 62 -22.77 -10.97 -5.80
C ILE A 62 -23.17 -9.81 -4.87
N THR A 63 -23.32 -8.60 -5.40
CA THR A 63 -23.66 -7.40 -4.62
C THR A 63 -25.06 -6.86 -4.92
N ASP A 64 -25.85 -7.58 -5.72
CA ASP A 64 -27.13 -7.11 -6.25
C ASP A 64 -27.03 -5.70 -6.89
N GLY A 65 -25.91 -5.43 -7.55
CA GLY A 65 -25.60 -4.17 -8.22
C GLY A 65 -25.31 -2.99 -7.29
N LYS A 66 -25.14 -3.20 -5.98
CA LYS A 66 -24.94 -2.11 -5.02
C LYS A 66 -23.53 -1.55 -4.98
N VAL A 67 -22.52 -2.35 -5.35
CA VAL A 67 -21.12 -1.92 -5.37
C VAL A 67 -20.76 -1.29 -6.71
N GLU A 68 -20.19 -0.08 -6.65
CA GLU A 68 -19.71 0.64 -7.81
C GLU A 68 -18.43 -0.02 -8.37
N ILE A 69 -18.44 -0.36 -9.65
CA ILE A 69 -17.24 -0.77 -10.39
C ILE A 69 -17.08 0.08 -11.66
N SER A 70 -15.94 0.76 -11.77
CA SER A 70 -15.62 1.66 -12.89
C SER A 70 -14.32 1.26 -13.58
N LYS A 71 -14.24 1.60 -14.88
CA LYS A 71 -13.07 1.39 -15.73
C LYS A 71 -12.52 2.74 -16.16
N HIS A 72 -11.20 2.90 -16.05
CA HIS A 72 -10.47 4.07 -16.50
C HIS A 72 -9.36 3.66 -17.46
N GLN A 73 -9.44 4.12 -18.69
CA GLN A 73 -8.41 3.90 -19.69
C GLN A 73 -7.32 4.97 -19.59
N VAL A 74 -6.08 4.57 -19.81
CA VAL A 74 -4.90 5.42 -19.67
C VAL A 74 -3.96 5.22 -20.86
N ASP A 75 -3.53 6.31 -21.50
CA ASP A 75 -2.46 6.26 -22.51
C ASP A 75 -1.08 6.08 -21.86
N ILE A 76 -0.68 4.82 -21.73
CA ILE A 76 0.60 4.41 -21.15
C ILE A 76 1.83 4.84 -21.98
N ARG A 77 1.64 5.31 -23.22
CA ARG A 77 2.77 5.78 -24.06
C ARG A 77 3.30 7.13 -23.57
N ASN A 78 2.51 7.85 -22.78
CA ASN A 78 2.90 9.11 -22.16
C ASN A 78 2.83 8.98 -20.63
N PHE A 79 3.92 8.48 -20.05
CA PHE A 79 4.04 8.23 -18.61
C PHE A 79 3.61 9.41 -17.73
N TYR A 80 4.02 10.64 -18.06
CA TYR A 80 3.69 11.81 -17.25
C TYR A 80 2.22 12.17 -17.31
N ALA A 81 1.60 12.09 -18.49
CA ALA A 81 0.17 12.33 -18.65
C ALA A 81 -0.66 11.25 -17.95
N ALA A 82 -0.25 9.99 -18.10
CA ALA A 82 -0.83 8.84 -17.43
C ALA A 82 -0.76 8.97 -15.90
N ALA A 83 0.43 9.20 -15.35
CA ALA A 83 0.62 9.39 -13.92
C ALA A 83 -0.20 10.60 -13.42
N SER A 84 -0.28 11.70 -14.17
CA SER A 84 -1.07 12.88 -13.81
C SER A 84 -2.58 12.60 -13.78
N SER A 85 -3.11 11.86 -14.75
CA SER A 85 -4.54 11.49 -14.80
C SER A 85 -4.90 10.52 -13.68
N ILE A 86 -4.09 9.49 -13.46
CA ILE A 86 -4.24 8.54 -12.35
C ILE A 86 -4.17 9.28 -11.02
N ARG A 87 -3.20 10.18 -10.86
CA ARG A 87 -3.04 11.01 -9.66
C ARG A 87 -4.30 11.81 -9.34
N ARG A 88 -4.93 12.44 -10.33
CA ARG A 88 -6.16 13.20 -10.10
C ARG A 88 -7.27 12.30 -9.55
N LEU A 89 -7.43 11.10 -10.11
CA LEU A 89 -8.45 10.15 -9.67
C LEU A 89 -8.14 9.59 -8.28
N LEU A 90 -6.91 9.11 -8.04
CA LEU A 90 -6.48 8.63 -6.72
C LEU A 90 -6.67 9.68 -5.63
N LYS A 91 -6.43 10.96 -5.94
CA LYS A 91 -6.67 12.06 -5.00
C LYS A 91 -8.16 12.15 -4.62
N GLN A 92 -9.07 12.06 -5.58
CA GLN A 92 -10.51 12.08 -5.32
C GLN A 92 -10.93 10.90 -4.43
N LEU A 93 -10.53 9.68 -4.83
CA LEU A 93 -10.84 8.47 -4.09
C LEU A 93 -10.27 8.48 -2.66
N SER A 94 -9.10 9.10 -2.45
CA SER A 94 -8.49 9.20 -1.12
C SER A 94 -9.30 10.02 -0.11
N PHE A 95 -10.23 10.86 -0.56
CA PHE A 95 -11.15 11.58 0.32
C PHE A 95 -12.41 10.75 0.66
N GLU A 96 -12.68 9.69 -0.10
CA GLU A 96 -13.88 8.87 0.04
C GLU A 96 -13.66 7.65 0.94
N GLY A 97 -12.45 7.08 0.95
CA GLY A 97 -12.16 5.90 1.75
C GLY A 97 -10.71 5.43 1.72
N LYS A 98 -10.46 4.31 2.41
CA LYS A 98 -9.14 3.68 2.44
C LYS A 98 -8.85 3.01 1.11
N LEU A 99 -7.71 3.35 0.52
CA LEU A 99 -7.27 2.80 -0.75
C LEU A 99 -6.52 1.48 -0.56
N VAL A 100 -6.94 0.46 -1.31
CA VAL A 100 -6.22 -0.80 -1.50
C VAL A 100 -5.83 -0.89 -2.97
N ILE A 101 -4.56 -0.71 -3.27
CA ILE A 101 -3.99 -0.69 -4.61
C ILE A 101 -3.45 -2.08 -4.94
N ASN A 102 -4.21 -2.87 -5.72
CA ASN A 102 -3.75 -4.13 -6.26
C ASN A 102 -2.90 -3.90 -7.52
N LEU A 103 -1.65 -4.35 -7.48
CA LEU A 103 -0.69 -4.25 -8.57
C LEU A 103 -0.26 -5.62 -9.11
N SER A 104 -1.05 -6.67 -8.85
CA SER A 104 -0.72 -8.05 -9.23
C SER A 104 -0.88 -8.31 -10.73
N GLY A 105 -1.76 -7.58 -11.41
CA GLY A 105 -2.12 -7.80 -12.81
C GLY A 105 -1.95 -6.55 -13.68
N GLY A 106 -2.04 -6.73 -14.99
CA GLY A 106 -1.92 -5.64 -15.96
C GLY A 106 -0.51 -5.39 -16.46
N GLN A 107 -0.35 -4.36 -17.28
CA GLN A 107 0.94 -4.03 -17.87
C GLN A 107 1.86 -3.36 -16.83
N ARG A 108 3.14 -3.75 -16.82
CA ARG A 108 4.14 -3.22 -15.88
C ARG A 108 4.31 -1.71 -15.96
N LEU A 109 4.15 -1.11 -17.14
CA LEU A 109 4.19 0.35 -17.31
C LEU A 109 3.04 1.04 -16.57
N LEU A 110 1.82 0.53 -16.72
CA LEU A 110 0.64 1.03 -16.00
C LEU A 110 0.77 0.85 -14.47
N ILE A 111 1.27 -0.31 -14.03
CA ILE A 111 1.57 -0.56 -12.61
C ILE A 111 2.52 0.53 -12.07
N PHE A 112 3.56 0.86 -12.83
CA PHE A 112 4.54 1.86 -12.43
C PHE A 112 3.94 3.28 -12.41
N GLU A 113 3.06 3.62 -13.36
CA GLU A 113 2.34 4.89 -13.39
C GLU A 113 1.41 5.05 -12.18
N ILE A 114 0.68 3.99 -11.80
CA ILE A 114 -0.18 3.99 -10.60
C ILE A 114 0.66 4.20 -9.34
N LEU A 115 1.78 3.47 -9.22
CA LEU A 115 2.68 3.60 -8.08
C LEU A 115 3.27 5.01 -7.99
N ALA A 116 3.75 5.57 -9.11
CA ALA A 116 4.29 6.92 -9.16
C ALA A 116 3.24 7.97 -8.77
N ALA A 117 2.02 7.84 -9.28
CA ALA A 117 0.90 8.71 -8.93
C ALA A 117 0.60 8.65 -7.42
N ALA A 118 0.51 7.44 -6.85
CA ALA A 118 0.20 7.24 -5.43
C ALA A 118 1.31 7.78 -4.50
N LEU A 119 2.58 7.58 -4.87
CA LEU A 119 3.73 8.13 -4.14
C LEU A 119 3.76 9.66 -4.20
N SER A 120 3.50 10.24 -5.38
CA SER A 120 3.50 11.70 -5.56
C SER A 120 2.40 12.43 -4.77
N LEU A 121 1.34 11.71 -4.38
CA LEU A 121 0.24 12.26 -3.58
C LEU A 121 0.50 12.21 -2.08
N GLY A 122 1.48 11.45 -1.61
CA GLY A 122 1.66 11.28 -0.17
C GLY A 122 0.65 10.32 0.45
N LEU A 123 0.09 9.35 -0.29
CA LEU A 123 -0.94 8.40 0.18
C LEU A 123 -0.41 7.37 1.21
N ARG A 124 0.33 7.79 2.23
CA ARG A 124 1.13 6.94 3.13
C ARG A 124 0.39 5.73 3.74
N ASP A 125 -0.91 5.86 3.97
CA ASP A 125 -1.75 4.81 4.57
C ASP A 125 -2.51 3.94 3.55
N ALA A 126 -2.37 4.23 2.24
CA ALA A 126 -2.81 3.33 1.20
C ALA A 126 -2.03 2.02 1.25
N GLU A 127 -2.73 0.94 0.98
CA GLU A 127 -2.19 -0.41 1.04
C GLU A 127 -1.87 -0.90 -0.37
N ILE A 128 -0.68 -1.46 -0.57
CA ILE A 128 -0.30 -2.13 -1.81
C ILE A 128 -0.49 -3.62 -1.59
N GLU A 129 -1.18 -4.27 -2.54
CA GLU A 129 -1.34 -5.72 -2.59
C GLU A 129 -0.72 -6.26 -3.90
N ILE A 130 0.17 -7.23 -3.77
CA ILE A 130 0.82 -7.91 -4.90
C ILE A 130 0.76 -9.41 -4.67
N GLU A 131 0.28 -10.14 -5.66
CA GLU A 131 0.21 -11.60 -5.69
C GLU A 131 1.22 -12.11 -6.70
N THR A 132 1.97 -13.16 -6.34
CA THR A 132 2.97 -13.75 -7.24
C THR A 132 2.31 -14.40 -8.45
N GLU A 133 3.04 -14.51 -9.57
CA GLU A 133 2.50 -15.06 -10.83
C GLU A 133 1.98 -16.50 -10.66
N ASP A 134 2.66 -17.31 -9.85
CA ASP A 134 2.27 -18.67 -9.46
C ASP A 134 1.18 -18.72 -8.37
N SER A 135 0.75 -17.56 -7.88
CA SER A 135 -0.26 -17.40 -6.83
C SER A 135 0.09 -18.07 -5.49
N SER A 136 1.36 -18.40 -5.26
CA SER A 136 1.80 -19.04 -4.01
C SER A 136 1.86 -18.06 -2.84
N ILE A 137 2.06 -16.76 -3.11
CA ILE A 137 2.25 -15.73 -2.09
C ILE A 137 1.44 -14.48 -2.44
N VAL A 138 0.83 -13.87 -1.42
CA VAL A 138 0.26 -12.52 -1.48
C VAL A 138 1.00 -11.65 -0.48
N VAL A 139 1.61 -10.58 -0.96
CA VAL A 139 2.25 -9.56 -0.13
C VAL A 139 1.32 -8.36 0.00
N THR A 140 1.18 -7.88 1.22
CA THR A 140 0.41 -6.68 1.54
C THR A 140 1.27 -5.76 2.38
N THR A 141 1.41 -4.50 1.97
CA THR A 141 2.26 -3.53 2.68
C THR A 141 1.74 -2.11 2.52
N PRO A 142 1.82 -1.25 3.55
CA PRO A 142 1.45 0.16 3.39
C PRO A 142 2.48 0.86 2.49
N ILE A 143 2.01 1.72 1.58
CA ILE A 143 2.88 2.41 0.62
C ILE A 143 3.94 3.29 1.29
N ARG A 144 3.75 3.70 2.55
CA ARG A 144 4.76 4.41 3.35
C ARG A 144 6.12 3.71 3.43
N VAL A 145 6.18 2.39 3.20
CA VAL A 145 7.45 1.63 3.12
C VAL A 145 8.38 2.12 2.01
N LEU A 146 7.82 2.76 0.98
CA LEU A 146 8.57 3.29 -0.16
C LEU A 146 8.97 4.77 0.03
N TYR A 147 8.50 5.44 1.07
CA TYR A 147 8.83 6.85 1.31
C TYR A 147 10.20 6.98 1.97
N PRO A 148 10.98 8.02 1.60
CA PRO A 148 12.19 8.35 2.31
C PRO A 148 11.87 8.73 3.76
N ILE A 149 12.76 8.35 4.67
CA ILE A 149 12.71 8.72 6.09
C ILE A 149 14.08 9.27 6.46
N GLU A 150 14.09 10.46 7.05
CA GLU A 150 15.31 11.10 7.53
C GLU A 150 15.76 10.47 8.85
N LEU A 151 16.87 9.74 8.77
CA LEU A 151 17.56 9.09 9.87
C LEU A 151 18.97 9.65 9.96
N ASP A 152 19.34 10.16 11.12
CA ASP A 152 20.74 10.49 11.37
C ASP A 152 21.53 9.27 11.85
N HIS A 153 22.83 9.45 12.06
CA HIS A 153 23.73 8.37 12.47
C HIS A 153 23.27 7.71 13.78
N LEU A 154 22.78 8.50 14.75
CA LEU A 154 22.30 7.98 16.02
C LEU A 154 21.01 7.16 15.85
N ASP A 155 20.10 7.61 14.99
CA ASP A 155 18.89 6.86 14.64
C ASP A 155 19.26 5.47 14.08
N GLN A 156 20.20 5.41 13.13
CA GLN A 156 20.66 4.15 12.54
C GLN A 156 21.35 3.23 13.56
N GLN A 157 22.20 3.79 14.42
CA GLN A 157 22.85 3.02 15.50
C GLN A 157 21.83 2.39 16.44
N ILE A 158 20.81 3.16 16.85
CA ILE A 158 19.73 2.65 17.71
C ILE A 158 18.98 1.52 17.00
N LEU A 159 18.57 1.71 15.74
CA LEU A 159 17.83 0.69 14.98
C LEU A 159 18.63 -0.62 14.85
N ARG A 160 19.94 -0.55 14.53
CA ARG A 160 20.82 -1.73 14.46
C ARG A 160 20.94 -2.45 15.80
N MET A 161 21.17 -1.70 16.88
CA MET A 161 21.24 -2.29 18.22
C MET A 161 19.94 -3.01 18.60
N VAL A 162 18.78 -2.44 18.26
CA VAL A 162 17.49 -3.09 18.51
C VAL A 162 17.34 -4.34 17.67
N ALA A 163 17.71 -4.29 16.38
CA ALA A 163 17.63 -5.44 15.47
C ALA A 163 18.50 -6.62 15.94
N GLU A 164 19.72 -6.35 16.39
CA GLU A 164 20.68 -7.36 16.85
C GLU A 164 20.30 -7.97 18.20
N ARG A 165 19.85 -7.14 19.14
CA ARG A 165 19.55 -7.57 20.52
C ARG A 165 18.10 -8.02 20.71
N GLY A 166 17.26 -7.85 19.68
CA GLY A 166 15.83 -8.11 19.69
C GLY A 166 15.05 -7.06 20.48
N THR A 167 15.10 -7.12 21.81
CA THR A 167 14.36 -6.21 22.69
C THR A 167 15.32 -5.41 23.57
N ILE A 168 15.17 -4.08 23.57
CA ILE A 168 16.00 -3.18 24.39
C ILE A 168 15.16 -2.25 25.27
N ARG A 169 15.79 -1.70 26.31
CA ARG A 169 15.29 -0.61 27.15
C ARG A 169 16.21 0.60 27.00
N LEU A 170 15.75 1.78 27.44
CA LEU A 170 16.55 3.02 27.38
C LEU A 170 17.94 2.87 28.01
N LYS A 171 18.04 2.16 29.14
CA LYS A 171 19.32 1.92 29.85
C LYS A 171 20.32 1.11 29.02
N ASP A 172 19.84 0.28 28.09
CA ASP A 172 20.70 -0.57 27.26
C ASP A 172 21.42 0.25 26.16
N LEU A 173 21.01 1.52 25.97
CA LEU A 173 21.60 2.48 25.04
C LEU A 173 22.54 3.50 25.72
N GLU A 174 22.65 3.51 27.06
CA GLU A 174 23.47 4.49 27.79
C GLU A 174 24.97 4.38 27.42
N GLY A 175 25.42 3.22 26.93
CA GLY A 175 26.77 3.00 26.41
C GLY A 175 27.10 3.74 25.09
N LEU A 176 26.13 4.40 24.46
CA LEU A 176 26.35 5.21 23.26
C LEU A 176 27.00 6.58 23.54
N GLY A 177 27.23 6.93 24.81
CA GLY A 177 27.84 8.22 25.18
C GLY A 177 26.93 9.43 24.94
N VAL A 178 25.63 9.19 24.73
CA VAL A 178 24.62 10.21 24.45
C VAL A 178 23.78 10.47 25.71
N PRO A 179 23.42 11.73 26.03
CA PRO A 179 22.57 12.02 27.19
C PRO A 179 21.24 11.25 27.15
N LYS A 180 20.80 10.75 28.31
CA LYS A 180 19.57 9.96 28.47
C LYS A 180 18.33 10.65 27.89
N ALA A 181 18.21 11.96 28.07
CA ALA A 181 17.11 12.75 27.51
C ALA A 181 17.10 12.74 25.98
N THR A 182 18.28 12.78 25.34
CA THR A 182 18.42 12.69 23.88
C THR A 182 18.04 11.30 23.40
N LEU A 183 18.53 10.23 24.03
CA LEU A 183 18.17 8.84 23.69
C LEU A 183 16.66 8.60 23.81
N TRP A 184 16.03 9.12 24.88
CA TRP A 184 14.58 9.05 25.05
C TRP A 184 13.83 9.77 23.92
N ARG A 185 14.27 10.98 23.55
CA ARG A 185 13.70 11.73 22.42
C ARG A 185 13.84 10.96 21.10
N LYS A 186 14.98 10.32 20.87
CA LYS A 186 15.23 9.48 19.68
C LYS A 186 14.32 8.27 19.62
N LEU A 187 14.23 7.50 20.72
CA LEU A 187 13.33 6.36 20.80
C LEU A 187 11.88 6.75 20.52
N ASN A 188 11.41 7.85 21.12
CA ASN A 188 10.06 8.35 20.85
C ASN A 188 9.86 8.77 19.39
N LYS A 189 10.83 9.48 18.78
CA LYS A 189 10.80 9.83 17.36
C LYS A 189 10.67 8.57 16.49
N LEU A 190 11.52 7.57 16.72
CA LEU A 190 11.53 6.33 15.94
C LEU A 190 10.24 5.52 16.14
N THR A 191 9.67 5.51 17.34
CA THR A 191 8.36 4.89 17.60
C THR A 191 7.22 5.64 16.89
N GLN A 192 7.21 6.97 16.93
CA GLN A 192 6.21 7.79 16.22
C GLN A 192 6.29 7.63 14.71
N GLN A 193 7.49 7.43 14.17
CA GLN A 193 7.71 7.12 12.75
C GLN A 193 7.35 5.67 12.39
N GLY A 194 6.94 4.85 13.37
CA GLY A 194 6.59 3.46 13.18
C GLY A 194 7.79 2.56 12.86
N LEU A 195 9.02 2.99 13.19
CA LEU A 195 10.25 2.20 12.99
C LEU A 195 10.54 1.29 14.19
N LEU A 196 10.10 1.70 15.37
CA LEU A 196 10.14 0.89 16.58
C LEU A 196 8.74 0.65 17.12
N GLU A 197 8.50 -0.53 17.67
CA GLU A 197 7.34 -0.83 18.49
C GLU A 197 7.71 -0.69 19.95
N LYS A 198 6.79 -0.14 20.76
CA LYS A 198 7.00 0.04 22.20
C LYS A 198 5.97 -0.75 22.98
N SER A 199 6.44 -1.59 23.89
CA SER A 199 5.62 -2.30 24.87
C SER A 199 6.18 -2.03 26.27
N ASN A 200 5.45 -1.26 27.07
CA ASN A 200 5.93 -0.70 28.35
C ASN A 200 7.23 0.12 28.19
N ASP A 201 8.30 -0.29 28.86
CA ASP A 201 9.64 0.31 28.80
C ASP A 201 10.54 -0.33 27.74
N LYS A 202 10.03 -1.32 26.99
CA LYS A 202 10.77 -2.09 25.99
C LYS A 202 10.48 -1.61 24.57
N TYR A 203 11.52 -1.63 23.75
CA TYR A 203 11.49 -1.27 22.33
C TYR A 203 11.93 -2.47 21.49
N LEU A 204 11.20 -2.71 20.41
CA LEU A 204 11.48 -3.74 19.41
C LEU A 204 11.50 -3.10 18.02
N ILE A 205 12.26 -3.69 17.10
CA ILE A 205 12.26 -3.21 15.72
C ILE A 205 10.96 -3.67 15.03
N SER A 206 10.28 -2.73 14.38
CA SER A 206 9.14 -3.06 13.52
C SER A 206 9.60 -3.59 12.16
N ASP A 207 8.70 -4.18 11.38
CA ASP A 207 9.00 -4.55 9.99
C ASP A 207 9.43 -3.33 9.15
N MET A 208 8.80 -2.18 9.37
CA MET A 208 9.19 -0.93 8.74
C MET A 208 10.60 -0.51 9.13
N GLY A 209 10.97 -0.63 10.40
CA GLY A 209 12.31 -0.36 10.92
C GLY A 209 13.38 -1.25 10.28
N ARG A 210 13.07 -2.53 10.04
CA ARG A 210 13.98 -3.47 9.37
C ARG A 210 14.31 -3.08 7.93
N THR A 211 13.44 -2.32 7.27
CA THR A 211 13.72 -1.81 5.92
C THR A 211 14.65 -0.59 5.90
N ARG A 212 15.21 -0.18 7.04
CA ARG A 212 15.97 1.07 7.22
C ARG A 212 17.34 0.90 7.88
N ILE A 213 17.82 -0.34 8.04
CA ILE A 213 19.10 -0.69 8.68
C ILE A 213 20.22 -0.99 7.68
#